data_AF-A0A6C0DHA5-F1
#
_entry.id   AF-A0A6C0DHA5-F1
#
_cell.length_a   1.000
_cell.length_b   1.000
_cell.length_c   1.000
_cell.angle_alpha   90.00
_cell.angle_beta   90.00
_cell.angle_gamma   90.00
#
_symmetry.space_group_name_H-M   'P 1'
#
loop_
_entity.id
_entity.type
_entity.pdbx_description
1 polymer ?
#
loop_
_entity_poly.entity_id
_entity_poly.type
_entity_poly.pdbx_seq_one_letter_code
_entity_poly.pdbx_strand_id
1 'polypeptide(L)'
;MPKYLIEGNINFYDELYKSLDNYNDSSKDNKEEETNENENNFCLITQKPLTENYVQLECKHKFNYNAIFHDVLNHKKKFNTLERRTLKLTELRCPYCRNIQRTLLPHVEGFPKIHGINHIDEENINGQYMKMGYTRGKCCYQDETCDKCDNIFVKIMMTNNKSYCYTHYSQMIHKIIKEKQEKMKEEKMKKKMAALQKKQEEKQKKQEAKNAEKQKKLEEKQALGTCVSILKTGVNKGKACGCQVIPDSNGLCSRHYKLSLPKNNMEPTTNITSP
;
A
#
# COMPACT_ATOMS: atom_id res chain seq x y z
N MET A 1 -43.95 -14.46 27.24
CA MET A 1 -43.17 -13.77 28.30
C MET A 1 -42.31 -12.71 27.65
N PRO A 2 -42.32 -11.47 28.12
CA PRO A 2 -41.54 -10.39 27.53
C PRO A 2 -40.04 -10.68 27.61
N LYS A 3 -39.28 -10.37 26.55
CA LYS A 3 -37.83 -10.60 26.45
C LYS A 3 -36.97 -9.46 27.04
N TYR A 4 -37.50 -8.67 27.97
CA TYR A 4 -36.81 -7.50 28.53
C TYR A 4 -36.98 -7.41 30.04
N LEU A 5 -36.01 -6.78 30.71
CA LEU A 5 -35.98 -6.58 32.15
C LEU A 5 -36.96 -5.46 32.53
N ILE A 6 -37.84 -5.75 33.50
CA ILE A 6 -38.76 -4.77 34.09
C ILE A 6 -38.06 -4.21 35.34
N GLU A 7 -37.62 -2.96 35.29
CA GLU A 7 -37.03 -2.26 36.44
C GLU A 7 -38.11 -1.45 37.17
N GLY A 8 -38.14 -1.50 38.50
CA GLY A 8 -39.04 -0.66 39.32
C GLY A 8 -40.54 -0.96 39.19
N ASN A 9 -40.92 -2.17 38.75
CA ASN A 9 -42.33 -2.58 38.55
C ASN A 9 -43.08 -1.76 37.48
N ILE A 10 -42.34 -1.07 36.60
CA ILE A 10 -42.91 -0.31 35.47
C ILE A 10 -42.50 -1.03 34.18
N ASN A 11 -43.49 -1.56 33.46
CA ASN A 11 -43.28 -2.07 32.12
C ASN A 11 -43.27 -0.89 31.13
N PHE A 12 -42.08 -0.48 30.69
CA PHE A 12 -41.87 0.67 29.80
C PHE A 12 -42.73 0.63 28.53
N TYR A 13 -42.93 -0.55 27.95
CA TYR A 13 -43.77 -0.70 26.77
C TYR A 13 -45.24 -0.49 27.09
N ASP A 14 -45.73 -1.03 28.20
CA ASP A 14 -47.12 -0.81 28.63
C ASP A 14 -47.39 0.68 28.86
N GLU A 15 -46.42 1.41 29.43
CA GLU A 15 -46.53 2.87 29.62
C GLU A 15 -46.55 3.64 28.29
N LEU A 16 -45.78 3.20 27.29
CA LEU A 16 -45.85 3.75 25.94
C LEU A 16 -47.20 3.49 25.28
N TYR A 17 -47.77 2.28 25.42
CA TYR A 17 -49.06 1.94 24.81
C TYR A 17 -50.25 2.63 25.49
N LYS A 18 -50.19 2.92 26.79
CA LYS A 18 -51.19 3.76 27.48
C LYS A 18 -51.37 5.14 26.83
N SER A 19 -50.32 5.68 26.22
CA SER A 19 -50.39 6.96 25.50
C SER A 19 -51.06 6.86 24.12
N LEU A 20 -51.10 5.65 23.55
CA LEU A 20 -51.70 5.38 22.24
C LEU A 20 -53.20 5.06 22.35
N ASP A 21 -53.62 4.41 23.44
CA ASP A 21 -55.04 4.08 23.69
C ASP A 21 -55.92 5.30 24.00
N ASN A 22 -55.31 6.46 24.30
CA ASN A 22 -56.04 7.73 24.43
C ASN A 22 -56.36 8.38 23.06
N TYR A 23 -56.00 7.75 21.94
CA TYR A 23 -56.35 8.17 20.60
C TYR A 23 -56.91 7.00 19.79
N ASN A 24 -58.03 6.43 20.24
CA ASN A 24 -59.13 6.06 19.34
C ASN A 24 -60.41 5.74 20.09
N ASP A 25 -61.39 6.60 19.83
CA ASP A 25 -62.71 6.25 19.33
C ASP A 25 -63.40 5.01 19.92
N SER A 26 -64.48 5.28 20.65
CA SER A 26 -65.38 4.29 21.20
C SER A 26 -66.23 3.70 20.08
N SER A 27 -66.01 2.44 19.71
CA SER A 27 -67.11 1.47 19.59
C SER A 27 -66.63 0.08 19.19
N LYS A 28 -66.88 -0.83 20.12
CA LYS A 28 -67.17 -2.23 19.85
C LYS A 28 -68.54 -2.31 19.16
N ASP A 29 -68.69 -3.30 18.29
CA ASP A 29 -69.94 -3.88 17.76
C ASP A 29 -70.58 -3.23 16.50
N ASN A 30 -70.43 -3.97 15.40
CA ASN A 30 -71.38 -4.18 14.29
C ASN A 30 -72.20 -2.98 13.79
N LYS A 31 -71.75 -2.38 12.68
CA LYS A 31 -72.62 -1.93 11.58
C LYS A 31 -71.82 -1.81 10.28
N GLU A 32 -72.46 -2.24 9.21
CA GLU A 32 -71.99 -2.13 7.83
C GLU A 32 -71.78 -0.65 7.42
N GLU A 33 -70.99 -0.50 6.36
CA GLU A 33 -70.92 0.61 5.41
C GLU A 33 -69.89 1.75 5.61
N GLU A 34 -69.29 2.09 4.46
CA GLU A 34 -68.61 3.33 4.07
C GLU A 34 -67.09 3.48 4.29
N THR A 35 -66.36 3.09 3.24
CA THR A 35 -65.10 3.62 2.70
C THR A 35 -64.37 4.74 3.48
N ASN A 36 -63.21 4.41 4.05
CA ASN A 36 -62.19 5.42 4.40
C ASN A 36 -60.97 5.30 3.47
N GLU A 37 -61.06 5.93 2.30
CA GLU A 37 -59.97 6.06 1.32
C GLU A 37 -58.85 7.05 1.75
N ASN A 38 -58.88 7.55 3.00
CA ASN A 38 -58.11 8.73 3.41
C ASN A 38 -56.79 8.46 4.16
N GLU A 39 -56.40 7.21 4.42
CA GLU A 39 -55.27 6.91 5.32
C GLU A 39 -53.86 7.19 4.74
N ASN A 40 -53.70 7.48 3.44
CA ASN A 40 -52.37 7.59 2.81
C ASN A 40 -52.14 8.87 1.98
N ASN A 41 -52.77 9.98 2.39
CA ASN A 41 -52.65 11.27 1.70
C ASN A 41 -51.64 12.24 2.36
N PHE A 42 -50.63 11.73 3.07
CA PHE A 42 -49.57 12.54 3.67
C PHE A 42 -48.19 12.27 3.05
N CYS A 43 -47.37 13.31 2.98
CA CYS A 43 -45.97 13.25 2.58
C CYS A 43 -45.12 12.68 3.73
N LEU A 44 -44.42 11.57 3.47
CA LEU A 44 -43.63 10.86 4.49
C LEU A 44 -42.35 11.59 4.95
N ILE A 45 -41.99 12.72 4.30
CA ILE A 45 -40.86 13.57 4.75
C ILE A 45 -41.36 14.69 5.66
N THR A 46 -42.40 15.42 5.23
CA THR A 46 -42.85 16.63 5.91
C THR A 46 -44.04 16.41 6.84
N GLN A 47 -44.66 15.24 6.80
CA GLN A 47 -45.92 14.92 7.50
C GLN A 47 -47.04 15.93 7.21
N LYS A 48 -47.05 16.46 5.99
CA LYS A 48 -48.07 17.40 5.48
C LYS A 48 -48.93 16.71 4.42
N PRO A 49 -50.17 17.15 4.18
CA PRO A 49 -50.98 16.63 3.09
C PRO A 49 -50.23 16.64 1.76
N LEU A 50 -50.52 15.64 0.92
CA LEU A 50 -49.96 15.55 -0.42
C LEU A 50 -50.50 16.71 -1.28
N THR A 51 -49.59 17.45 -1.89
CA THR A 51 -49.92 18.52 -2.86
C THR A 51 -50.25 17.92 -4.22
N GLU A 52 -50.90 18.67 -5.12
CA GLU A 52 -51.20 18.23 -6.50
C GLU A 52 -49.99 17.66 -7.24
N ASN A 53 -48.81 18.25 -7.05
CA ASN A 53 -47.55 17.82 -7.65
C ASN A 53 -46.84 16.70 -6.86
N TYR A 54 -47.54 15.86 -6.11
CA TYR A 54 -46.87 14.79 -5.36
C TYR A 54 -46.20 13.76 -6.30
N VAL A 55 -45.15 13.11 -5.81
CA VAL A 55 -44.42 12.06 -6.53
C VAL A 55 -44.56 10.75 -5.78
N GLN A 56 -44.89 9.69 -6.49
CA GLN A 56 -44.84 8.32 -6.00
C GLN A 56 -43.62 7.60 -6.60
N LEU A 57 -42.74 7.08 -5.74
CA LEU A 57 -41.56 6.31 -6.16
C LEU A 57 -41.93 4.85 -6.50
N GLU A 58 -41.01 4.11 -7.13
CA GLU A 58 -41.17 2.67 -7.46
C GLU A 58 -41.39 1.81 -6.20
N CYS A 59 -40.83 2.25 -5.08
CA CYS A 59 -41.05 1.66 -3.75
C CYS A 59 -42.41 2.03 -3.12
N LYS A 60 -43.32 2.65 -3.87
CA LYS A 60 -44.68 3.07 -3.49
C LYS A 60 -44.79 4.18 -2.44
N HIS A 61 -43.67 4.71 -1.94
CA HIS A 61 -43.69 5.86 -1.03
C HIS A 61 -44.03 7.15 -1.77
N LYS A 62 -44.92 7.96 -1.17
CA LYS A 62 -45.40 9.23 -1.71
C LYS A 62 -44.76 10.41 -0.98
N PHE A 63 -44.36 11.43 -1.75
CA PHE A 63 -43.72 12.63 -1.23
C PHE A 63 -44.19 13.88 -1.97
N ASN A 64 -44.25 15.01 -1.28
CA ASN A 64 -44.40 16.30 -1.94
C ASN A 64 -43.14 16.63 -2.74
N TYR A 65 -43.32 17.12 -3.98
CA TYR A 65 -42.21 17.37 -4.91
C TYR A 65 -41.10 18.21 -4.28
N ASN A 66 -41.47 19.30 -3.61
CA ASN A 66 -40.53 20.21 -2.97
C ASN A 66 -39.62 19.47 -1.95
N ALA A 67 -40.22 18.61 -1.13
CA ALA A 67 -39.50 17.87 -0.09
C ALA A 67 -38.53 16.84 -0.69
N ILE A 68 -39.01 16.02 -1.64
CA ILE A 68 -38.17 15.00 -2.29
C ILE A 68 -37.09 15.63 -3.17
N PHE A 69 -37.40 16.73 -3.86
CA PHE A 69 -36.44 17.45 -4.71
C PHE A 69 -35.26 17.97 -3.89
N HIS A 70 -35.53 18.63 -2.75
CA HIS A 70 -34.46 19.13 -1.89
C HIS A 70 -33.68 18.01 -1.20
N ASP A 71 -34.33 16.91 -0.82
CA ASP A 71 -33.62 15.74 -0.27
C ASP A 71 -32.65 15.15 -1.29
N VAL A 72 -33.12 14.88 -2.51
CA VAL A 72 -32.29 14.35 -3.61
C VAL A 72 -31.18 15.33 -3.99
N LEU A 73 -31.48 16.63 -4.06
CA LEU A 73 -30.49 17.68 -4.30
C LEU A 73 -29.38 17.66 -3.26
N ASN A 74 -29.73 17.62 -1.97
CA ASN A 74 -28.77 17.53 -0.89
C ASN A 74 -27.96 16.23 -0.98
N HIS A 75 -28.62 15.08 -1.19
CA HIS A 75 -27.94 13.79 -1.26
C HIS A 75 -26.94 13.70 -2.42
N LYS A 76 -27.24 14.28 -3.59
CA LYS A 76 -26.36 14.24 -4.76
C LYS A 76 -25.28 15.31 -4.76
N LYS A 77 -25.55 16.50 -4.23
CA LYS A 77 -24.59 17.63 -4.27
C LYS A 77 -23.73 17.74 -3.02
N LYS A 78 -24.26 17.40 -1.85
CA LYS A 78 -23.50 17.46 -0.60
C LYS A 78 -22.96 16.07 -0.29
N PHE A 79 -21.63 15.96 -0.23
CA PHE A 79 -20.97 14.73 0.14
C PHE A 79 -21.28 14.38 1.60
N ASN A 80 -21.88 13.21 1.84
CA ASN A 80 -22.14 12.70 3.18
C ASN A 80 -21.23 11.49 3.43
N THR A 81 -20.29 11.62 4.37
CA THR A 81 -19.34 10.57 4.76
C THR A 81 -20.03 9.34 5.37
N LEU A 82 -21.25 9.49 5.90
CA LEU A 82 -22.03 8.40 6.50
C LEU A 82 -22.72 7.53 5.44
N GLU A 83 -22.81 7.98 4.19
CA GLU A 83 -23.41 7.18 3.13
C GLU A 83 -22.42 6.16 2.56
N ARG A 84 -22.79 4.88 2.64
CA ARG A 84 -21.93 3.77 2.16
C ARG A 84 -21.85 3.69 0.65
N ARG A 85 -22.86 4.20 -0.06
CA ARG A 85 -23.00 4.06 -1.52
C ARG A 85 -23.28 5.42 -2.15
N THR A 86 -22.48 5.75 -3.17
CA THR A 86 -22.75 6.89 -4.06
C THR A 86 -23.79 6.49 -5.10
N LEU A 87 -24.76 7.37 -5.34
CA LEU A 87 -25.76 7.18 -6.38
C LEU A 87 -25.18 7.58 -7.74
N LYS A 88 -25.52 6.83 -8.78
CA LYS A 88 -25.22 7.24 -10.16
C LYS A 88 -26.04 8.47 -10.55
N LEU A 89 -25.65 9.11 -11.65
CA LEU A 89 -26.35 10.27 -12.20
C LEU A 89 -27.84 9.99 -12.46
N THR A 90 -28.18 8.79 -12.91
CA THR A 90 -29.55 8.36 -13.23
C THR A 90 -30.25 7.62 -12.10
N GLU A 91 -29.61 7.46 -10.95
CA GLU A 91 -30.17 6.75 -9.80
C GLU A 91 -30.78 7.73 -8.79
N LEU A 92 -31.88 7.34 -8.16
CA LEU A 92 -32.53 8.08 -7.08
C LEU A 92 -32.78 7.13 -5.91
N ARG A 93 -32.56 7.62 -4.68
CA ARG A 93 -32.82 6.85 -3.46
C ARG A 93 -34.05 7.40 -2.75
N CYS A 94 -34.94 6.51 -2.34
CA CYS A 94 -36.06 6.86 -1.48
C CYS A 94 -35.58 7.31 -0.09
N PRO A 95 -36.02 8.47 0.43
CA PRO A 95 -35.59 8.93 1.76
C PRO A 95 -36.13 8.06 2.90
N TYR A 96 -37.28 7.42 2.70
CA TYR A 96 -37.94 6.61 3.70
C TYR A 96 -37.35 5.19 3.79
N CYS A 97 -37.45 4.40 2.71
CA CYS A 97 -37.01 3.00 2.72
C CYS A 97 -35.59 2.77 2.17
N ARG A 98 -34.92 3.81 1.68
CA ARG A 98 -33.59 3.74 1.04
C ARG A 98 -33.51 2.85 -0.21
N ASN A 99 -34.63 2.42 -0.78
CA ASN A 99 -34.65 1.73 -2.07
C ASN A 99 -34.10 2.65 -3.17
N ILE A 100 -33.26 2.09 -4.05
CA ILE A 100 -32.63 2.82 -5.16
C ILE A 100 -33.34 2.44 -6.46
N GLN A 101 -33.88 3.44 -7.14
CA GLN A 101 -34.50 3.32 -8.46
C GLN A 101 -33.64 3.98 -9.53
N ARG A 102 -33.81 3.58 -10.79
CA ARG A 102 -33.03 4.09 -11.95
C ARG A 102 -33.77 5.20 -12.72
N THR A 103 -34.79 5.77 -12.10
CA THR A 103 -35.67 6.80 -12.63
C THR A 103 -35.44 8.10 -11.85
N LEU A 104 -35.25 9.20 -12.60
CA LEU A 104 -35.14 10.54 -12.04
C LEU A 104 -36.50 11.10 -11.63
N LEU A 105 -36.49 12.19 -10.88
CA LEU A 105 -37.74 12.90 -10.58
C LEU A 105 -38.35 13.47 -11.87
N PRO A 106 -39.67 13.38 -12.06
CA PRO A 106 -40.35 14.08 -13.15
C PRO A 106 -40.07 15.58 -13.09
N HIS A 107 -40.01 16.26 -14.23
CA HIS A 107 -39.89 17.71 -14.23
C HIS A 107 -41.26 18.35 -13.92
N VAL A 108 -41.31 19.24 -12.94
CA VAL A 108 -42.50 20.01 -12.55
C VAL A 108 -42.24 21.48 -12.83
N GLU A 109 -43.23 22.17 -13.40
CA GLU A 109 -43.17 23.61 -13.68
C GLU A 109 -42.96 24.41 -12.39
N GLY A 110 -42.13 25.45 -12.45
CA GLY A 110 -41.72 26.24 -11.27
C GLY A 110 -40.48 25.72 -10.53
N PHE A 111 -39.95 24.54 -10.89
CA PHE A 111 -38.66 24.05 -10.37
C PHE A 111 -37.54 24.14 -11.42
N PRO A 112 -36.30 24.50 -11.02
CA PRO A 112 -35.19 24.55 -11.95
C PRO A 112 -34.84 23.16 -12.51
N LYS A 113 -34.50 23.09 -13.79
CA LYS A 113 -33.95 21.87 -14.41
C LYS A 113 -32.51 21.69 -13.95
N ILE A 114 -32.27 20.69 -13.10
CA ILE A 114 -30.96 20.36 -12.55
C ILE A 114 -30.53 18.98 -13.06
N HIS A 115 -29.37 18.98 -13.73
CA HIS A 115 -28.75 17.77 -14.27
C HIS A 115 -28.56 16.68 -13.20
N GLY A 116 -29.06 15.48 -13.48
CA GLY A 116 -28.97 14.32 -12.60
C GLY A 116 -29.99 14.24 -11.47
N ILE A 117 -30.96 15.17 -11.42
CA ILE A 117 -32.04 15.18 -10.41
C ILE A 117 -33.40 15.05 -11.07
N ASN A 118 -33.77 16.04 -11.89
CA ASN A 118 -35.04 16.08 -12.61
C ASN A 118 -34.85 16.20 -14.14
N HIS A 119 -33.60 16.26 -14.60
CA HIS A 119 -33.27 16.37 -16.01
C HIS A 119 -31.93 15.68 -16.30
N ILE A 120 -31.78 15.10 -17.49
CA ILE A 120 -30.51 14.60 -18.01
C ILE A 120 -30.13 15.45 -19.21
N ASP A 121 -28.95 16.03 -19.14
CA ASP A 121 -28.34 16.84 -20.19
C ASP A 121 -27.34 15.92 -20.89
N GLU A 122 -27.70 15.46 -22.09
CA GLU A 122 -26.92 14.52 -22.88
C GLU A 122 -25.59 15.13 -23.37
N GLU A 123 -25.53 16.45 -23.53
CA GLU A 123 -24.32 17.16 -23.91
C GLU A 123 -23.30 17.18 -22.77
N ASN A 124 -23.75 17.29 -21.52
CA ASN A 124 -22.87 17.21 -20.35
C ASN A 124 -22.23 15.82 -20.17
N ILE A 125 -23.00 14.76 -20.43
CA ILE A 125 -22.51 13.38 -20.28
C ILE A 125 -21.37 13.09 -21.26
N ASN A 126 -21.53 13.50 -22.52
CA ASN A 126 -20.54 13.25 -23.57
C ASN A 126 -19.44 14.33 -23.63
N GLY A 127 -19.75 15.54 -23.17
CA GLY A 127 -18.84 16.69 -23.18
C GLY A 127 -17.61 16.49 -22.30
N GLN A 128 -17.72 15.70 -21.22
CA GLN A 128 -16.57 15.39 -20.37
C GLN A 128 -15.54 14.49 -21.09
N TYR A 129 -15.99 13.49 -21.87
CA TYR A 129 -15.11 12.63 -22.67
C TYR A 129 -14.43 13.42 -23.80
N MET A 130 -15.19 14.25 -24.52
CA MET A 130 -14.66 15.12 -25.57
C MET A 130 -13.62 16.11 -25.02
N LYS A 131 -13.88 16.75 -23.88
CA LYS A 131 -12.91 17.63 -23.18
C LYS A 131 -11.63 16.90 -22.77
N MET A 132 -11.69 15.60 -22.48
CA MET A 132 -10.53 14.76 -22.14
C MET A 132 -9.78 14.21 -23.37
N GLY A 133 -10.22 14.57 -24.59
CA GLY A 133 -9.64 14.16 -25.86
C GLY A 133 -10.05 12.76 -26.30
N TYR A 134 -11.21 12.26 -25.85
CA TYR A 134 -11.80 11.03 -26.38
C TYR A 134 -12.68 11.35 -27.58
N THR A 135 -12.55 10.54 -28.62
CA THR A 135 -13.34 10.63 -29.85
C THR A 135 -14.19 9.36 -30.01
N ARG A 136 -15.22 9.42 -30.87
CA ARG A 136 -15.99 8.22 -31.22
C ARG A 136 -15.17 7.32 -32.13
N GLY A 137 -15.00 6.06 -31.77
CA GLY A 137 -14.21 5.08 -32.52
C GLY A 137 -14.30 3.68 -31.90
N LYS A 138 -13.48 2.75 -32.41
CA LYS A 138 -13.40 1.37 -31.91
C LYS A 138 -12.17 1.19 -31.02
N CYS A 139 -12.35 0.48 -29.91
CA CYS A 139 -11.24 0.15 -29.01
C CYS A 139 -10.41 -0.98 -29.60
N CYS A 140 -9.09 -0.79 -29.67
CA CYS A 140 -8.10 -1.76 -30.16
C CYS A 140 -7.55 -2.67 -29.05
N TYR A 141 -8.25 -2.79 -27.92
CA TYR A 141 -7.82 -3.69 -26.85
C TYR A 141 -8.18 -5.13 -27.23
N GLN A 142 -7.22 -6.02 -27.10
CA GLN A 142 -7.36 -7.45 -27.32
C GLN A 142 -6.61 -8.15 -26.18
N ASP A 143 -7.32 -8.96 -25.41
CA ASP A 143 -6.78 -9.74 -24.29
C ASP A 143 -7.61 -11.01 -24.13
N GLU A 144 -7.06 -12.04 -23.49
CA GLU A 144 -7.69 -13.37 -23.35
C GLU A 144 -9.06 -13.33 -22.65
N THR A 145 -9.37 -12.23 -21.97
CA THR A 145 -10.59 -12.03 -21.19
C THR A 145 -11.58 -11.04 -21.82
N CYS A 146 -11.20 -10.36 -22.90
CA CYS A 146 -12.04 -9.34 -23.55
C CYS A 146 -11.85 -9.39 -25.07
N ASP A 147 -12.59 -10.29 -25.73
CA ASP A 147 -12.55 -10.45 -27.19
C ASP A 147 -13.15 -9.24 -27.93
N LYS A 148 -14.12 -8.54 -27.34
CA LYS A 148 -14.77 -7.35 -27.92
C LYS A 148 -15.15 -6.34 -26.84
N CYS A 149 -14.63 -5.12 -26.98
CA CYS A 149 -14.98 -3.99 -26.15
C CYS A 149 -16.06 -3.14 -26.85
N ASP A 150 -17.21 -2.98 -26.22
CA ASP A 150 -18.36 -2.23 -26.78
C ASP A 150 -18.28 -0.71 -26.56
N ASN A 151 -17.23 -0.22 -25.89
CA ASN A 151 -17.08 1.22 -25.64
C ASN A 151 -16.71 1.98 -26.92
N ILE A 152 -17.54 2.97 -27.25
CA ILE A 152 -17.42 3.80 -28.46
C ILE A 152 -16.48 5.00 -28.25
N PHE A 153 -16.29 5.45 -27.01
CA PHE A 153 -15.40 6.57 -26.73
C PHE A 153 -13.97 6.09 -26.51
N VAL A 154 -13.06 6.49 -27.40
CA VAL A 154 -11.67 6.04 -27.42
C VAL A 154 -10.70 7.21 -27.50
N LYS A 155 -9.49 7.00 -26.97
CA LYS A 155 -8.37 7.94 -27.02
C LYS A 155 -7.16 7.25 -27.63
N ILE A 156 -6.47 7.95 -28.53
CA ILE A 156 -5.25 7.44 -29.17
C ILE A 156 -4.10 7.54 -28.18
N MET A 157 -3.39 6.43 -27.97
CA MET A 157 -2.21 6.40 -27.13
C MET A 157 -0.97 6.74 -27.96
N MET A 158 -0.18 7.71 -27.52
CA MET A 158 0.96 8.24 -28.27
C MET A 158 2.09 7.22 -28.50
N THR A 159 2.21 6.19 -27.65
CA THR A 159 3.34 5.25 -27.71
C THR A 159 3.18 4.18 -28.78
N ASN A 160 1.95 3.88 -29.19
CA ASN A 160 1.68 2.82 -30.16
C ASN A 160 0.63 3.20 -31.22
N ASN A 161 0.13 4.44 -31.18
CA ASN A 161 -0.91 4.98 -32.06
C ASN A 161 -2.20 4.13 -32.12
N LYS A 162 -2.48 3.34 -31.08
CA LYS A 162 -3.72 2.56 -30.98
C LYS A 162 -4.75 3.31 -30.16
N SER A 163 -6.03 3.13 -30.51
CA SER A 163 -7.16 3.75 -29.82
C SER A 163 -7.70 2.84 -28.71
N TYR A 164 -7.88 3.38 -27.51
CA TYR A 164 -8.38 2.62 -26.36
C TYR A 164 -9.53 3.35 -25.67
N CYS A 165 -10.52 2.61 -25.20
CA CYS A 165 -11.56 3.20 -24.35
C CYS A 165 -10.97 3.63 -23.00
N TYR A 166 -11.71 4.41 -22.21
CA TYR A 166 -11.21 4.96 -20.95
C TYR A 166 -10.60 3.91 -20.02
N THR A 167 -11.29 2.78 -19.83
CA THR A 167 -10.86 1.69 -18.96
C THR A 167 -9.58 1.03 -19.50
N HIS A 168 -9.56 0.70 -20.78
CA HIS A 168 -8.41 0.03 -21.41
C HIS A 168 -7.21 0.98 -21.58
N TYR A 169 -7.44 2.28 -21.82
CA TYR A 169 -6.39 3.29 -21.84
C TYR A 169 -5.70 3.34 -20.47
N SER A 170 -6.47 3.37 -19.38
CA SER A 170 -5.92 3.32 -18.02
C SER A 170 -5.12 2.05 -17.78
N GLN A 171 -5.64 0.88 -18.17
CA GLN A 171 -4.93 -0.39 -18.05
C GLN A 171 -3.61 -0.41 -18.83
N MET A 172 -3.58 0.12 -20.06
CA MET A 172 -2.35 0.21 -20.87
C MET A 172 -1.33 1.16 -20.23
N ILE A 173 -1.77 2.30 -19.70
CA ILE A 173 -0.90 3.21 -18.95
C ILE A 173 -0.32 2.51 -17.71
N HIS A 174 -1.14 1.78 -16.95
CA HIS A 174 -0.68 1.01 -15.80
C HIS A 174 0.35 -0.06 -16.19
N LYS A 175 0.12 -0.79 -17.29
CA LYS A 175 1.05 -1.80 -17.81
C LYS A 175 2.40 -1.18 -18.17
N ILE A 176 2.40 -0.05 -18.89
CA ILE A 176 3.61 0.68 -19.28
C ILE A 176 4.38 1.19 -18.04
N ILE A 177 3.68 1.72 -17.04
CA ILE A 177 4.30 2.18 -15.80
C ILE A 177 4.95 1.00 -15.06
N LYS A 178 4.25 -0.14 -14.98
CA LYS A 178 4.77 -1.34 -14.33
C LYS A 178 6.04 -1.87 -15.02
N GLU A 179 6.03 -1.97 -16.35
CA GLU A 179 7.19 -2.38 -17.14
C GLU A 179 8.39 -1.44 -16.94
N LYS A 180 8.15 -0.11 -16.87
CA LYS A 180 9.22 0.86 -16.56
C LYS A 180 9.77 0.68 -15.16
N GLN A 181 8.92 0.43 -14.16
CA GLN A 181 9.36 0.19 -12.79
C GLN A 181 10.20 -1.09 -12.67
N GLU A 182 9.83 -2.16 -13.38
CA GLU A 182 10.57 -3.41 -13.40
C GLU A 182 11.95 -3.23 -14.05
N LYS A 183 12.04 -2.54 -15.19
CA LYS A 183 13.31 -2.20 -15.84
C LYS A 183 14.23 -1.39 -14.92
N MET A 184 13.70 -0.39 -14.21
CA MET A 184 14.46 0.39 -13.24
C MET A 184 14.96 -0.47 -12.05
N LYS A 185 14.14 -1.40 -11.56
CA LYS A 185 14.54 -2.33 -10.48
C LYS A 185 15.64 -3.28 -10.94
N GLU A 186 15.52 -3.82 -12.15
CA GLU A 186 16.51 -4.72 -12.73
C GLU A 186 17.86 -4.00 -12.92
N GLU A 187 17.86 -2.79 -13.45
CA GLU A 187 19.07 -1.97 -13.61
C GLU A 187 19.73 -1.68 -12.24
N LYS A 188 18.93 -1.35 -11.23
CA LYS A 188 19.42 -1.12 -9.86
C LYS A 188 20.03 -2.40 -9.25
N MET A 189 19.44 -3.57 -9.50
CA MET A 189 19.97 -4.87 -9.07
C MET A 189 21.30 -5.19 -9.78
N LYS A 190 21.38 -4.98 -11.09
CA LYS A 190 22.63 -5.19 -11.87
C LYS A 190 23.76 -4.29 -11.37
N LYS A 191 23.49 -3.00 -11.11
CA LYS A 191 24.48 -2.07 -10.52
C LYS A 191 24.96 -2.52 -9.14
N LYS A 192 24.06 -3.01 -8.29
CA LYS A 192 24.41 -3.55 -6.96
C LYS A 192 25.29 -4.81 -7.05
N MET A 193 24.94 -5.75 -7.93
CA MET A 193 25.70 -6.98 -8.14
C MET A 193 27.11 -6.68 -8.66
N ALA A 194 27.24 -5.80 -9.65
CA ALA A 194 28.55 -5.38 -10.17
C ALA A 194 29.42 -4.70 -9.10
N ALA A 195 28.83 -3.85 -8.26
CA ALA A 195 29.54 -3.21 -7.15
C ALA A 195 29.99 -4.23 -6.09
N LEU A 196 29.18 -5.25 -5.80
CA LEU A 196 29.53 -6.32 -4.87
C LEU A 196 30.67 -7.18 -5.42
N GLN A 197 30.60 -7.55 -6.70
CA GLN A 197 31.63 -8.33 -7.37
C GLN A 197 32.97 -7.59 -7.37
N LYS A 198 32.99 -6.30 -7.71
CA LYS A 198 34.20 -5.46 -7.64
C LYS A 198 34.80 -5.43 -6.23
N LYS A 199 33.97 -5.32 -5.19
CA LYS A 199 34.43 -5.38 -3.79
C LYS A 199 35.00 -6.76 -3.41
N GLN A 200 34.44 -7.85 -3.94
CA GLN A 200 34.96 -9.20 -3.71
C GLN A 200 36.30 -9.40 -4.40
N GLU A 201 36.44 -8.99 -5.66
CA GLU A 201 37.70 -9.05 -6.42
C GLU A 201 38.80 -8.23 -5.74
N GLU A 202 38.51 -7.03 -5.23
CA GLU A 202 39.47 -6.22 -4.47
C GLU A 202 39.90 -6.90 -3.16
N LYS A 203 38.97 -7.55 -2.43
CA LYS A 203 39.29 -8.32 -1.22
C LYS A 203 40.14 -9.54 -1.53
N GLN A 204 39.82 -10.26 -2.61
CA GLN A 204 40.56 -11.44 -3.04
C GLN A 204 41.99 -11.08 -3.43
N LYS A 205 42.19 -10.03 -4.26
CA LYS A 205 43.53 -9.53 -4.62
C LYS A 205 44.36 -9.14 -3.40
N LYS A 206 43.76 -8.48 -2.40
CA LYS A 206 44.44 -8.15 -1.14
C LYS A 206 44.83 -9.39 -0.34
N GLN A 207 43.99 -10.43 -0.35
CA GLN A 207 44.27 -11.68 0.36
C GLN A 207 45.38 -12.48 -0.34
N GLU A 208 45.34 -12.55 -1.67
CA GLU A 208 46.37 -13.19 -2.50
C GLU A 208 47.73 -12.52 -2.31
N ALA A 209 47.79 -11.18 -2.29
CA ALA A 209 49.02 -10.44 -2.02
C ALA A 209 49.59 -10.74 -0.61
N LYS A 210 48.73 -10.79 0.43
CA LYS A 210 49.15 -11.16 1.79
C LYS A 210 49.66 -12.59 1.88
N ASN A 211 49.03 -13.51 1.16
CA ASN A 211 49.43 -14.92 1.14
C ASN A 211 50.78 -15.09 0.43
N ALA A 212 50.98 -14.42 -0.72
CA ALA A 212 52.25 -14.42 -1.45
C ALA A 212 53.40 -13.85 -0.62
N GLU A 213 53.18 -12.76 0.14
CA GLU A 213 54.19 -12.19 1.04
C GLU A 213 54.55 -13.15 2.18
N LYS A 214 53.55 -13.82 2.79
CA LYS A 214 53.79 -14.83 3.83
C LYS A 214 54.58 -16.02 3.30
N GLN A 215 54.28 -16.45 2.07
CA GLN A 215 54.98 -17.56 1.44
C GLN A 215 56.44 -17.21 1.16
N LYS A 216 56.74 -16.02 0.62
CA LYS A 216 58.12 -15.54 0.45
C LYS A 216 58.91 -15.52 1.76
N LYS A 217 58.29 -15.03 2.85
CA LYS A 217 58.92 -15.03 4.19
C LYS A 217 59.18 -16.44 4.74
N LEU A 218 58.36 -17.43 4.35
CA LEU A 218 58.55 -18.81 4.75
C LEU A 218 59.69 -19.47 3.95
N GLU A 219 59.72 -19.24 2.64
CA GLU A 219 60.77 -19.74 1.75
C GLU A 219 62.15 -19.16 2.14
N GLU A 220 62.22 -17.87 2.48
CA GLU A 220 63.45 -17.23 2.96
C GLU A 220 63.93 -17.83 4.30
N LYS A 221 62.99 -18.10 5.23
CA LYS A 221 63.31 -18.80 6.49
C LYS A 221 63.79 -20.24 6.28
N GLN A 222 63.24 -20.94 5.29
CA GLN A 222 63.69 -22.30 4.96
C GLN A 222 65.07 -22.30 4.31
N ALA A 223 65.37 -21.31 3.45
CA ALA A 223 66.67 -21.15 2.80
C ALA A 223 67.82 -20.89 3.78
N LEU A 224 67.57 -20.18 4.89
CA LEU A 224 68.57 -19.92 5.94
C LEU A 224 69.03 -21.19 6.68
N GLY A 225 68.23 -22.26 6.68
CA GLY A 225 68.57 -23.53 7.32
C GLY A 225 68.56 -23.52 8.86
N THR A 226 69.08 -24.60 9.45
CA THR A 226 69.12 -24.80 10.92
C THR A 226 70.55 -24.76 11.45
N CYS A 227 70.70 -24.28 12.68
CA CYS A 227 71.98 -24.07 13.32
C CYS A 227 72.78 -25.38 13.45
N VAL A 228 74.02 -25.34 12.95
CA VAL A 228 74.93 -26.48 12.87
C VAL A 228 75.58 -26.80 14.24
N SER A 229 75.55 -25.87 15.20
CA SER A 229 76.24 -26.04 16.48
C SER A 229 75.64 -27.16 17.34
N ILE A 230 76.50 -27.93 18.02
CA ILE A 230 76.12 -29.03 18.91
C ILE A 230 75.92 -28.51 20.33
N LEU A 231 74.81 -28.92 20.97
CA LEU A 231 74.47 -28.50 22.33
C LEU A 231 75.47 -29.09 23.35
N LYS A 232 76.11 -28.22 24.14
CA LYS A 232 77.14 -28.64 25.12
C LYS A 232 76.60 -28.99 26.50
N THR A 233 75.36 -28.62 26.82
CA THR A 233 74.74 -28.78 28.14
C THR A 233 73.24 -29.12 28.03
N GLY A 234 72.66 -29.61 29.13
CA GLY A 234 71.24 -29.96 29.23
C GLY A 234 70.88 -31.36 28.71
N VAL A 235 69.58 -31.68 28.72
CA VAL A 235 69.04 -33.02 28.38
C VAL A 235 69.35 -33.44 26.94
N ASN A 236 69.50 -32.47 26.03
CA ASN A 236 69.82 -32.71 24.61
C ASN A 236 71.31 -32.51 24.27
N LYS A 237 72.21 -32.60 25.26
CA LYS A 237 73.65 -32.50 25.04
C LYS A 237 74.12 -33.52 23.98
N GLY A 238 75.00 -33.07 23.08
CA GLY A 238 75.53 -33.88 21.98
C GLY A 238 74.66 -33.91 20.72
N LYS A 239 73.41 -33.43 20.77
CA LYS A 239 72.55 -33.28 19.59
C LYS A 239 72.76 -31.91 18.93
N ALA A 240 72.47 -31.82 17.63
CA ALA A 240 72.48 -30.56 16.89
C ALA A 240 71.42 -29.58 17.45
N CYS A 241 71.73 -28.29 17.43
CA CYS A 241 70.87 -27.25 17.99
C CYS A 241 69.49 -27.19 17.34
N GLY A 242 69.43 -27.31 16.00
CA GLY A 242 68.17 -27.27 15.24
C GLY A 242 67.46 -25.90 15.21
N CYS A 243 67.93 -24.89 15.94
CA CYS A 243 67.33 -23.55 15.93
C CYS A 243 67.58 -22.83 14.60
N GLN A 244 66.67 -21.94 14.19
CA GLN A 244 66.82 -21.16 12.94
C GLN A 244 68.09 -20.31 12.95
N VAL A 245 68.81 -20.34 11.83
CA VAL A 245 70.01 -19.51 11.57
C VAL A 245 69.58 -18.07 11.35
N ILE A 246 70.37 -17.12 11.86
CA ILE A 246 70.18 -15.70 11.54
C ILE A 246 71.01 -15.33 10.29
N PRO A 247 70.58 -14.37 9.47
CA PRO A 247 71.38 -13.90 8.34
C PRO A 247 72.81 -13.54 8.78
N ASP A 248 73.79 -13.80 7.91
CA ASP A 248 75.21 -13.43 8.09
C ASP A 248 75.95 -14.03 9.31
N SER A 249 75.44 -15.11 9.90
CA SER A 249 76.02 -15.73 11.12
C SER A 249 76.77 -17.03 10.90
N ASN A 250 77.23 -17.31 9.69
CA ASN A 250 77.94 -18.55 9.33
C ASN A 250 77.21 -19.83 9.80
N GLY A 251 75.88 -19.89 9.63
CA GLY A 251 75.11 -21.09 9.99
C GLY A 251 74.82 -21.25 11.49
N LEU A 252 74.91 -20.18 12.28
CA LEU A 252 74.63 -20.20 13.72
C LEU A 252 73.28 -19.56 14.07
N CYS A 253 72.62 -20.06 15.11
CA CYS A 253 71.44 -19.37 15.65
C CYS A 253 71.87 -18.16 16.48
N SER A 254 70.96 -17.22 16.75
CA SER A 254 71.23 -16.02 17.54
C SER A 254 71.97 -16.29 18.85
N ARG A 255 71.62 -17.39 19.54
CA ARG A 255 72.29 -17.80 20.78
C ARG A 255 73.74 -18.20 20.56
N HIS A 256 74.01 -19.06 19.57
CA HIS A 256 75.36 -19.55 19.31
C HIS A 256 76.24 -18.49 18.64
N TYR A 257 75.66 -17.62 17.82
CA TYR A 257 76.38 -16.49 17.23
C TYR A 257 76.87 -15.50 18.30
N LYS A 258 76.01 -15.14 19.28
CA LYS A 258 76.42 -14.28 20.40
C LYS A 258 77.53 -14.90 21.26
N LEU A 259 77.54 -16.23 21.39
CA LEU A 259 78.58 -16.94 22.12
C LEU A 259 79.89 -17.06 21.32
N SER A 260 79.85 -16.97 19.99
CA SER A 260 81.05 -16.95 19.15
C SER A 260 81.71 -15.57 19.06
N LEU A 261 81.01 -14.50 19.45
CA LEU A 261 81.61 -13.17 19.49
C LEU A 261 82.63 -13.08 20.65
N PRO A 262 83.81 -12.49 20.42
CA PRO A 262 84.78 -12.27 21.48
C PRO A 262 84.16 -11.38 22.56
N LYS A 263 84.21 -11.82 23.83
CA LYS A 263 83.80 -10.99 24.96
C LYS A 263 84.77 -9.82 25.04
N ASN A 264 84.39 -8.65 24.51
CA ASN A 264 85.08 -7.42 24.86
C ASN A 264 84.90 -7.20 26.36
N ASN A 265 86.01 -7.26 27.10
CA ASN A 265 86.08 -6.94 28.52
C ASN A 265 85.65 -5.48 28.70
N MET A 266 84.39 -5.23 29.08
CA MET A 266 84.03 -3.97 29.73
C MET A 266 84.40 -4.13 31.20
N GLU A 267 85.44 -3.40 31.62
CA GLU A 267 85.82 -3.24 33.01
C GLU A 267 84.69 -2.60 33.82
N PRO A 268 84.48 -3.01 35.08
CA PRO A 268 83.45 -2.43 35.92
C PRO A 268 83.90 -1.03 36.41
N THR A 269 83.19 0.01 35.99
CA THR A 269 83.30 1.36 36.55
C THR A 269 82.98 1.32 38.04
N THR A 270 84.00 1.53 38.87
CA THR A 270 83.91 1.69 40.31
C THR A 270 83.11 2.94 40.67
N ASN A 271 82.06 2.75 41.46
CA ASN A 271 81.35 3.79 42.20
C ASN A 271 82.33 4.62 43.04
N ILE A 272 82.30 5.94 42.85
CA ILE A 272 82.83 6.91 43.81
C ILE A 272 81.64 7.64 44.41
N THR A 273 81.28 7.23 45.63
CA THR A 273 80.55 8.01 46.64
C THR A 273 81.49 9.03 47.26
N SER A 274 81.07 10.30 47.32
CA SER A 274 81.51 11.34 48.28
C SER A 274 80.41 12.44 48.37
N PRO A 275 80.42 13.34 49.37
CA PRO A 275 79.38 13.46 50.40
C PRO A 275 78.39 14.62 50.18
#